data_AF-A0A7V7DS05-F1
#
_entry.id   AF-A0A7V7DS05-F1
#
_cell.length_a   1.000
_cell.length_b   1.000
_cell.length_c   1.000
_cell.angle_alpha   90.00
_cell.angle_beta   90.00
_cell.angle_gamma   90.00
#
_symmetry.space_group_name_H-M   'P 1'
#
loop_
_entity.id
_entity.type
_entity.pdbx_description
1 polymer ?
#
loop_
_entity_poly.entity_id
_entity_poly.type
_entity_poly.pdbx_seq_one_letter_code
_entity_poly.pdbx_strand_id
1 'polypeptide(L)'
;MSYIHEALKKAQVEREIQSPRYEGLITAPGKKSMRVWKRTVLWVLSLCLIILLAVLTFSWLYFKERPAPVPTGKIEKPVPRERKVEKTPDTDVQKLFLKAKSLQKSGLLVEAEQWYQKAVAVDPGYVPALNNLGVVYLHGGKFSDAKNFLEKAIRLKPEYVDPYYNLACLFAMTGEQEQGFRYLRKAISMDPQVKDWADRDSDLENLRSMPAFGELIK
;
A
#
# COMPACT_ATOMS: atom_id res chain seq x y z
N MET A 1 -58.79 25.43 -43.26
CA MET A 1 -57.48 24.75 -43.26
C MET A 1 -56.82 25.03 -41.91
N SER A 2 -56.43 24.02 -41.14
CA SER A 2 -56.02 24.14 -39.73
C SER A 2 -54.53 24.51 -39.58
N TYR A 3 -54.20 25.42 -38.66
CA TYR A 3 -52.83 25.86 -38.33
C TYR A 3 -51.88 24.70 -37.99
N ILE A 4 -52.41 23.61 -37.45
CA ILE A 4 -51.64 22.39 -37.12
C ILE A 4 -51.08 21.74 -38.40
N HIS A 5 -51.83 21.82 -39.49
CA HIS A 5 -51.48 21.18 -40.76
C HIS A 5 -50.35 21.91 -41.49
N GLU A 6 -50.23 23.22 -41.27
CA GLU A 6 -49.21 24.08 -41.88
C GLU A 6 -47.89 24.03 -41.11
N ALA A 7 -47.96 23.97 -39.78
CA ALA A 7 -46.79 23.74 -38.91
C ALA A 7 -46.13 22.37 -39.19
N LEU A 8 -46.93 21.32 -39.41
CA LEU A 8 -46.44 19.98 -39.78
C LEU A 8 -45.74 19.97 -41.14
N LYS A 9 -46.30 20.68 -42.12
CA LYS A 9 -45.73 20.79 -43.47
C LYS A 9 -44.38 21.51 -43.45
N LYS A 10 -44.26 22.58 -42.67
CA LYS A 10 -43.01 23.35 -42.53
C LYS A 10 -41.91 22.54 -41.83
N ALA A 11 -42.26 21.80 -40.78
CA ALA A 11 -41.33 20.92 -40.06
C ALA A 11 -40.82 19.74 -40.92
N GLN A 12 -41.66 19.21 -41.83
CA GLN A 12 -41.24 18.17 -42.78
C GLN A 12 -40.25 18.69 -43.82
N VAL A 13 -40.48 19.90 -44.36
CA VAL A 13 -39.59 20.52 -45.34
C VAL A 13 -38.21 20.84 -44.75
N GLU A 14 -38.15 21.33 -43.50
CA GLU A 14 -36.87 21.62 -42.82
C GLU A 14 -36.05 20.34 -42.52
N ARG A 15 -36.71 19.20 -42.24
CA ARG A 15 -36.05 17.89 -42.08
C ARG A 15 -35.47 17.34 -43.38
N GLU A 16 -36.16 17.56 -44.50
CA GLU A 16 -35.69 17.13 -45.83
C GLU A 16 -34.51 17.97 -46.33
N ILE A 17 -34.43 19.25 -45.95
CA ILE A 17 -33.29 20.12 -46.30
C ILE A 17 -32.02 19.76 -45.51
N GLN A 18 -32.14 19.30 -44.27
CA GLN A 18 -30.99 18.89 -43.44
C GLN A 18 -30.52 17.46 -43.65
N SER A 19 -31.27 16.63 -44.38
CA SER A 19 -30.89 15.24 -44.63
C SER A 19 -30.29 15.13 -46.03
N PRO A 20 -28.98 14.84 -46.20
CA PRO A 20 -28.45 14.56 -47.53
C PRO A 20 -29.17 13.34 -48.12
N ARG A 21 -29.82 13.58 -49.27
CA ARG A 21 -30.56 12.60 -50.07
C ARG A 21 -29.60 11.50 -50.54
N TYR A 22 -29.73 10.29 -50.01
CA TYR A 22 -29.04 9.13 -50.55
C TYR A 22 -29.82 8.58 -51.75
N GLU A 23 -29.69 9.24 -52.90
CA GLU A 23 -30.11 8.69 -54.20
C GLU A 23 -28.92 7.96 -54.86
N GLY A 24 -29.04 6.63 -54.95
CA GLY A 24 -28.51 5.83 -56.07
C GLY A 24 -27.01 5.64 -56.21
N LEU A 25 -26.45 4.61 -55.54
CA LEU A 25 -25.29 3.85 -56.05
C LEU A 25 -25.49 2.34 -55.81
N ILE A 26 -26.49 1.74 -56.46
CA ILE A 26 -26.23 0.45 -57.15
C ILE A 26 -25.46 0.83 -58.41
N THR A 27 -24.20 1.19 -58.22
CA THR A 27 -23.18 1.17 -59.25
C THR A 27 -22.11 0.21 -58.74
N ALA A 28 -21.72 -0.72 -59.60
CA ALA A 28 -20.70 -1.72 -59.36
C ALA A 28 -19.50 -1.20 -58.54
N PRO A 29 -18.88 -2.03 -57.67
CA PRO A 29 -17.80 -1.57 -56.81
C PRO A 29 -16.64 -1.05 -57.67
N GLY A 30 -16.51 0.27 -57.71
CA GLY A 30 -15.34 0.95 -58.25
C GLY A 30 -14.11 0.50 -57.47
N LYS A 31 -13.17 -0.14 -58.16
CA LYS A 31 -11.85 -0.56 -57.67
C LYS A 31 -10.97 0.65 -57.28
N LYS A 32 -11.37 1.48 -56.31
CA LYS A 32 -10.57 2.61 -55.81
C LYS A 32 -10.83 2.85 -54.32
N SER A 33 -10.38 1.93 -53.47
CA SER A 33 -10.03 2.19 -52.05
C SER A 33 -9.37 0.98 -51.37
N MET A 34 -9.39 -0.19 -52.02
CA MET A 34 -8.74 -1.39 -51.47
C MET A 34 -7.22 -1.21 -51.22
N ARG A 35 -6.55 -0.28 -51.93
CA ARG A 35 -5.10 -0.04 -51.79
C ARG A 35 -4.75 0.86 -50.60
N VAL A 36 -5.60 1.83 -50.26
CA VAL A 36 -5.38 2.73 -49.10
C VAL A 36 -5.73 1.98 -47.81
N TRP A 37 -6.84 1.24 -47.81
CA TRP A 37 -7.23 0.39 -46.67
C TRP A 37 -6.21 -0.73 -46.40
N LYS A 38 -5.67 -1.36 -47.45
CA LYS A 38 -4.55 -2.31 -47.31
C LYS A 38 -3.30 -1.64 -46.73
N ARG A 39 -3.00 -0.39 -47.10
CA ARG A 39 -1.87 0.37 -46.56
C ARG A 39 -2.06 0.70 -45.08
N THR A 40 -3.21 1.21 -44.67
CA THR A 40 -3.49 1.53 -43.26
C THR A 40 -3.50 0.27 -42.39
N VAL A 41 -4.07 -0.84 -42.89
CA VAL A 41 -3.99 -2.15 -42.22
C VAL A 41 -2.55 -2.63 -42.13
N LEU A 42 -1.74 -2.45 -43.18
CA LEU A 42 -0.30 -2.77 -43.14
C LEU A 42 0.45 -1.95 -42.08
N TRP A 43 0.15 -0.65 -41.96
CA TRP A 43 0.77 0.23 -40.97
C TRP A 43 0.40 -0.15 -39.54
N VAL A 44 -0.88 -0.48 -39.29
CA VAL A 44 -1.33 -0.94 -37.97
C VAL A 44 -0.71 -2.29 -37.62
N LEU A 45 -0.66 -3.24 -38.56
CA LEU A 45 -0.01 -4.53 -38.35
C LEU A 45 1.50 -4.38 -38.10
N SER A 46 2.16 -3.47 -38.82
CA SER A 46 3.57 -3.16 -38.61
C SER A 46 3.81 -2.52 -37.24
N LEU A 47 2.94 -1.61 -36.79
CA LEU A 47 3.03 -1.00 -35.46
C LEU A 47 2.83 -2.04 -34.36
N CYS A 48 1.82 -2.92 -34.49
CA CYS A 48 1.60 -4.02 -33.57
C CYS A 48 2.79 -4.99 -33.52
N LEU A 49 3.41 -5.29 -34.66
CA LEU A 49 4.61 -6.13 -34.73
C LEU A 49 5.80 -5.47 -34.01
N ILE A 50 5.99 -4.16 -34.16
CA ILE A 50 7.05 -3.41 -33.47
C ILE A 50 6.81 -3.43 -31.95
N ILE A 51 5.57 -3.20 -31.50
CA ILE A 51 5.22 -3.27 -30.07
C ILE A 51 5.45 -4.69 -29.54
N LEU A 52 5.07 -5.72 -30.30
CA LEU A 52 5.25 -7.12 -29.91
C LEU A 52 6.74 -7.48 -29.82
N LEU A 53 7.55 -7.04 -30.80
CA LEU A 53 9.01 -7.19 -30.75
C LEU A 53 9.62 -6.42 -29.57
N ALA A 54 9.14 -5.21 -29.27
CA ALA A 54 9.60 -4.44 -28.11
C ALA A 54 9.21 -5.12 -26.78
N VAL A 55 8.03 -5.71 -26.68
CA VAL A 55 7.62 -6.50 -25.51
C VAL A 55 8.46 -7.78 -25.41
N LEU A 56 8.75 -8.46 -26.52
CA LEU A 56 9.60 -9.65 -26.50
C LEU A 56 11.04 -9.32 -26.11
N THR A 57 11.62 -8.23 -26.62
CA THR A 57 12.95 -7.79 -26.23
C THR A 57 12.98 -7.30 -24.79
N PHE A 58 11.96 -6.55 -24.34
CA PHE A 58 11.83 -6.12 -22.96
C PHE A 58 11.67 -7.31 -22.02
N SER A 59 10.83 -8.29 -22.36
CA SER A 59 10.63 -9.51 -21.58
C SER A 59 11.90 -10.37 -21.54
N TRP A 60 12.65 -10.44 -22.64
CA TRP A 60 13.95 -11.13 -22.70
C TRP A 60 15.04 -10.43 -21.89
N LEU A 61 15.10 -9.08 -21.94
CA LEU A 61 16.05 -8.29 -21.16
C LEU A 61 15.71 -8.36 -19.66
N TYR A 62 14.42 -8.26 -19.32
CA TYR A 62 13.88 -8.47 -17.98
C TYR A 62 14.10 -9.90 -17.46
N PHE A 63 14.12 -10.91 -18.34
CA PHE A 63 14.43 -12.29 -17.97
C PHE A 63 15.95 -12.52 -17.80
N LYS A 64 16.79 -11.88 -18.62
CA LYS A 64 18.25 -11.96 -18.55
C LYS A 64 18.83 -11.34 -17.27
N GLU A 65 18.18 -10.31 -16.75
CA GLU A 65 18.54 -9.67 -15.48
C GLU A 65 17.95 -10.38 -14.24
N ARG A 66 17.20 -11.48 -14.42
CA ARG A 66 16.73 -12.26 -13.26
C ARG A 66 17.94 -12.95 -12.60
N PRO A 67 18.25 -12.65 -11.32
CA PRO A 67 19.04 -13.59 -10.55
C PRO A 67 18.29 -14.94 -10.52
N ALA A 68 19.03 -16.05 -10.61
CA ALA A 68 18.45 -17.38 -10.64
C ALA A 68 17.43 -17.56 -9.49
N PRO A 69 16.28 -18.21 -9.73
CA PRO A 69 15.36 -18.53 -8.65
C PRO A 69 16.11 -19.37 -7.61
N VAL A 70 16.22 -18.84 -6.39
CA VAL A 70 16.80 -19.56 -5.26
C VAL A 70 16.01 -20.86 -5.10
N PRO A 71 16.65 -22.04 -5.12
CA PRO A 71 15.94 -23.30 -5.02
C PRO A 71 15.09 -23.32 -3.75
N THR A 72 13.79 -23.54 -3.91
CA THR A 72 12.80 -23.63 -2.83
C THR A 72 12.93 -24.96 -2.07
N GLY A 73 14.10 -25.22 -1.51
CA GLY A 73 14.20 -25.99 -0.27
C GLY A 73 13.81 -25.05 0.85
N LYS A 74 12.70 -25.34 1.55
CA LYS A 74 12.21 -24.69 2.77
C LYS A 74 13.10 -23.52 3.22
N ILE A 75 12.81 -22.31 2.72
CA ILE A 75 13.42 -21.12 3.29
C ILE A 75 12.70 -20.88 4.62
N GLU A 76 13.10 -21.65 5.62
CA GLU A 76 13.19 -21.09 6.95
C GLU A 76 14.02 -19.82 6.75
N LYS A 77 13.37 -18.64 6.78
CA LYS A 77 14.10 -17.38 7.00
C LYS A 77 15.08 -17.74 8.11
N PRO A 78 16.40 -17.57 7.95
CA PRO A 78 17.32 -17.96 8.99
C PRO A 78 16.86 -17.21 10.24
N VAL A 79 16.23 -17.93 11.17
CA VAL A 79 16.12 -17.47 12.54
C VAL A 79 17.57 -17.20 12.86
N PRO A 80 17.96 -15.94 13.14
CA PRO A 80 19.34 -15.64 13.43
C PRO A 80 19.76 -16.64 14.48
N ARG A 81 20.61 -17.59 14.10
CA ARG A 81 21.13 -18.60 15.01
C ARG A 81 21.71 -17.75 16.12
N GLU A 82 21.16 -17.84 17.33
CA GLU A 82 21.57 -17.03 18.47
C GLU A 82 23.07 -17.21 18.64
N ARG A 83 23.86 -16.36 17.96
CA ARG A 83 25.25 -16.21 18.29
C ARG A 83 25.15 -15.59 19.66
N LYS A 84 25.63 -16.31 20.67
CA LYS A 84 25.96 -15.71 21.95
C LYS A 84 26.83 -14.50 21.62
N VAL A 85 26.23 -13.33 21.54
CA VAL A 85 26.95 -12.08 21.33
C VAL A 85 27.77 -11.95 22.60
N GLU A 86 29.07 -12.14 22.45
CA GLU A 86 30.02 -11.99 23.54
C GLU A 86 29.86 -10.55 24.05
N LYS A 87 29.44 -10.42 25.31
CA LYS A 87 29.15 -9.14 25.97
C LYS A 87 30.46 -8.38 26.15
N THR A 88 30.90 -7.71 25.10
CA THR A 88 31.99 -6.75 25.15
C THR A 88 31.46 -5.40 25.70
N PRO A 89 32.32 -4.52 26.22
CA PRO A 89 31.90 -3.21 26.74
C PRO A 89 31.19 -2.30 25.71
N ASP A 90 31.37 -2.57 24.40
CA ASP A 90 30.68 -1.89 23.29
C ASP A 90 29.32 -2.50 22.90
N THR A 91 28.87 -3.56 23.59
CA THR A 91 27.56 -4.22 23.42
C THR A 91 26.55 -3.86 24.51
N ASP A 92 26.58 -2.63 25.01
CA ASP A 92 25.49 -2.14 25.87
C ASP A 92 24.23 -1.88 25.02
N VAL A 93 23.22 -2.73 25.20
CA VAL A 93 21.91 -2.61 24.54
C VAL A 93 21.27 -1.24 24.81
N GLN A 94 21.49 -0.65 25.99
CA GLN A 94 20.93 0.66 26.32
C GLN A 94 21.55 1.75 25.45
N LYS A 95 22.87 1.74 25.26
CA LYS A 95 23.57 2.69 24.38
C LYS A 95 23.11 2.58 22.93
N LEU A 96 22.93 1.35 22.42
CA LEU A 96 22.41 1.10 21.07
C LEU A 96 20.98 1.63 20.92
N PHE A 97 20.11 1.35 21.90
CA PHE A 97 18.75 1.84 21.96
C PHE A 97 18.67 3.36 22.02
N LEU A 98 19.48 4.02 22.86
CA LEU A 98 19.49 5.48 22.99
C LEU A 98 19.93 6.15 21.69
N LYS A 99 20.92 5.58 21.00
CA LYS A 99 21.33 6.05 19.67
C LYS A 99 20.20 5.92 18.64
N ALA A 100 19.54 4.76 18.58
CA ALA A 100 18.41 4.53 17.69
C ALA A 100 17.26 5.53 17.97
N LYS A 101 16.93 5.73 19.25
CA LYS A 101 15.91 6.69 19.70
C LYS A 101 16.26 8.12 19.31
N SER A 102 17.53 8.51 19.41
CA SER A 102 17.99 9.83 18.97
C SER A 102 17.83 10.01 17.47
N LEU A 103 18.20 9.02 16.66
CA LEU A 103 18.06 9.06 15.21
C LEU A 103 16.60 9.13 14.77
N GLN A 104 15.73 8.35 15.42
CA GLN A 104 14.29 8.39 15.18
C GLN A 104 13.71 9.78 15.46
N LYS A 105 14.09 10.42 16.58
CA LYS A 105 13.68 11.79 16.90
C LYS A 105 14.14 12.81 15.85
N SER A 106 15.29 12.56 15.20
CA SER A 106 15.80 13.38 14.10
C SER A 106 15.18 13.06 12.74
N GLY A 107 14.20 12.14 12.66
CA GLY A 107 13.56 11.71 11.41
C GLY A 107 14.39 10.75 10.55
N LEU A 108 15.57 10.34 11.03
CA LEU A 108 16.47 9.41 10.35
C LEU A 108 16.01 7.96 10.58
N LEU A 109 14.86 7.61 9.99
CA LEU A 109 14.16 6.36 10.27
C LEU A 109 14.91 5.11 9.79
N VAL A 110 15.63 5.20 8.66
CA VAL A 110 16.41 4.07 8.12
C VAL A 110 17.59 3.75 9.04
N GLU A 111 18.30 4.76 9.51
CA GLU A 111 19.38 4.59 10.47
C GLU A 111 18.84 4.11 11.83
N ALA A 112 17.72 4.67 12.29
CA ALA A 112 17.07 4.22 13.51
C ALA A 112 16.70 2.73 13.45
N GLU A 113 16.13 2.26 12.33
CA GLU A 113 15.83 0.84 12.09
C GLU A 113 17.09 -0.03 12.31
N GLN A 114 18.20 0.34 11.68
CA GLN A 114 19.46 -0.40 11.77
C GLN A 114 19.98 -0.47 13.22
N TRP A 115 19.89 0.63 13.97
CA TRP A 115 20.36 0.65 15.37
C TRP A 115 19.42 -0.10 16.31
N TYR A 116 18.10 -0.04 16.11
CA TYR A 116 17.17 -0.89 16.85
C TYR A 116 17.38 -2.38 16.55
N GLN A 117 17.62 -2.76 15.29
CA GLN A 117 17.96 -4.13 14.92
C GLN A 117 19.23 -4.61 15.61
N LYS A 118 20.26 -3.75 15.71
CA LYS A 118 21.48 -4.06 16.48
C LYS A 118 21.17 -4.27 17.96
N ALA A 119 20.34 -3.42 18.57
CA ALA A 119 19.93 -3.58 19.97
C ALA A 119 19.21 -4.92 20.19
N VAL A 120 18.27 -5.28 19.31
CA VAL A 120 17.54 -6.55 19.36
C VAL A 120 18.43 -7.76 19.06
N ALA A 121 19.48 -7.60 18.24
CA ALA A 121 20.44 -8.67 17.99
C ALA A 121 21.35 -8.95 19.21
N VAL A 122 21.68 -7.91 19.99
CA VAL A 122 22.45 -8.04 21.23
C VAL A 122 21.59 -8.59 22.36
N ASP A 123 20.36 -8.08 22.52
CA ASP A 123 19.39 -8.57 23.48
C ASP A 123 18.02 -8.73 22.80
N PRO A 124 17.68 -9.96 22.37
CA PRO A 124 16.39 -10.27 21.75
C PRO A 124 15.18 -10.05 22.66
N GLY A 125 15.41 -9.87 23.97
CA GLY A 125 14.41 -9.61 24.99
C GLY A 125 14.26 -8.12 25.36
N TYR A 126 15.01 -7.21 24.74
CA TYR A 126 14.99 -5.79 25.09
C TYR A 126 13.72 -5.10 24.58
N VAL A 127 12.67 -5.16 25.40
CA VAL A 127 11.30 -4.70 25.11
C VAL A 127 11.23 -3.28 24.52
N PRO A 128 11.93 -2.26 25.03
CA PRO A 128 11.87 -0.91 24.44
C PRO A 128 12.35 -0.86 22.99
N ALA A 129 13.38 -1.63 22.62
CA ALA A 129 13.84 -1.69 21.23
C ALA A 129 12.86 -2.47 20.34
N LEU A 130 12.26 -3.55 20.84
CA LEU A 130 11.22 -4.27 20.10
C LEU A 130 10.03 -3.38 19.78
N ASN A 131 9.55 -2.61 20.77
CA ASN A 131 8.45 -1.66 20.59
C ASN A 131 8.79 -0.60 19.54
N ASN A 132 9.93 0.08 19.69
CA ASN A 132 10.28 1.18 18.80
C ASN A 132 10.68 0.70 17.39
N LEU A 133 11.25 -0.50 17.25
CA LEU A 133 11.43 -1.12 15.93
C LEU A 133 10.08 -1.38 15.26
N GLY A 134 9.08 -1.84 16.03
CA GLY A 134 7.70 -1.94 15.56
C GLY A 134 7.14 -0.61 15.05
N VAL A 135 7.35 0.48 15.79
CA VAL A 135 6.94 1.84 15.38
C VAL A 135 7.66 2.28 14.09
N VAL A 136 8.97 2.06 13.99
CA VAL A 136 9.71 2.36 12.76
C VAL A 136 9.16 1.57 11.56
N TYR A 137 8.77 0.31 11.77
CA TYR A 137 8.11 -0.49 10.75
C TYR A 137 6.70 -0.03 10.38
N LEU A 138 5.93 0.50 11.32
CA LEU A 138 4.64 1.15 11.03
C LEU A 138 4.82 2.34 10.08
N HIS A 139 5.73 3.25 10.40
CA HIS A 139 6.04 4.39 9.52
C HIS A 139 6.55 3.96 8.14
N GLY A 140 7.26 2.84 8.07
CA GLY A 140 7.74 2.26 6.81
C GLY A 140 6.71 1.41 6.04
N GLY A 141 5.47 1.27 6.53
CA GLY A 141 4.43 0.43 5.92
C GLY A 141 4.70 -1.08 6.00
N LYS A 142 5.69 -1.52 6.80
CA LYS A 142 6.06 -2.92 7.00
C LYS A 142 5.17 -3.54 8.10
N PHE A 143 3.85 -3.53 7.90
CA PHE A 143 2.86 -3.87 8.93
C PHE A 143 3.03 -5.27 9.53
N SER A 144 3.35 -6.27 8.72
CA SER A 144 3.57 -7.64 9.21
C SER A 144 4.74 -7.74 10.17
N ASP A 145 5.85 -7.04 9.87
CA ASP A 145 7.02 -7.01 10.74
C ASP A 145 6.71 -6.20 12.01
N ALA A 146 6.06 -5.04 11.88
CA ALA A 146 5.60 -4.24 13.01
C ALA A 146 4.78 -5.08 14.00
N LYS A 147 3.76 -5.79 13.51
CA LYS A 147 2.93 -6.67 14.33
C LYS A 147 3.75 -7.71 15.08
N ASN A 148 4.66 -8.40 14.39
CA ASN A 148 5.50 -9.43 15.00
C ASN A 148 6.35 -8.89 16.17
N PHE A 149 6.95 -7.71 16.01
CA PHE A 149 7.78 -7.09 17.03
C PHE A 149 6.95 -6.57 18.22
N LEU A 150 5.80 -5.96 17.96
CA LEU A 150 4.89 -5.47 19.00
C LEU A 150 4.29 -6.63 19.82
N GLU A 151 3.82 -7.68 19.16
CA GLU A 151 3.33 -8.89 19.85
C GLU A 151 4.43 -9.58 20.65
N LYS A 152 5.68 -9.58 20.16
CA LYS A 152 6.82 -10.09 20.93
C LYS A 152 7.08 -9.24 22.16
N ALA A 153 7.02 -7.92 22.06
CA ALA A 153 7.14 -7.01 23.21
C ALA A 153 6.07 -7.30 24.27
N ILE A 154 4.81 -7.52 23.85
CA ILE A 154 3.70 -7.91 24.72
C ILE A 154 3.97 -9.25 25.41
N ARG A 155 4.41 -10.27 24.67
CA ARG A 155 4.71 -11.60 25.25
C ARG A 155 5.81 -11.54 26.32
N LEU A 156 6.80 -10.67 26.14
CA LEU A 156 7.91 -10.52 27.06
C LEU A 156 7.57 -9.64 28.28
N LYS A 157 6.74 -8.61 28.08
CA LYS A 157 6.32 -7.69 29.13
C LYS A 157 4.86 -7.27 28.95
N PRO A 158 3.90 -8.10 29.41
CA PRO A 158 2.47 -7.86 29.22
C PRO A 158 1.94 -6.58 29.87
N GLU A 159 2.65 -6.02 30.84
CA GLU A 159 2.33 -4.76 31.51
C GLU A 159 2.85 -3.52 30.76
N TYR A 160 3.61 -3.69 29.67
CA TYR A 160 4.09 -2.57 28.88
C TYR A 160 2.99 -2.08 27.93
N VAL A 161 2.53 -0.84 28.13
CA VAL A 161 1.34 -0.29 27.47
C VAL A 161 1.60 0.06 25.99
N ASP A 162 2.75 0.65 25.68
CA ASP A 162 3.07 1.20 24.35
C ASP A 162 2.81 0.20 23.20
N PRO A 163 3.19 -1.09 23.30
CA PRO A 163 2.91 -2.05 22.23
C PRO A 163 1.43 -2.29 21.96
N TYR A 164 0.56 -2.23 22.98
CA TYR A 164 -0.89 -2.37 22.79
C TYR A 164 -1.46 -1.17 22.03
N TYR A 165 -1.01 0.03 22.38
CA TYR A 165 -1.39 1.25 21.66
C TYR A 165 -0.89 1.22 20.20
N ASN A 166 0.38 0.85 20.00
CA ASN A 166 0.97 0.75 18.66
C ASN A 166 0.28 -0.33 17.80
N LEU A 167 -0.19 -1.43 18.38
CA LEU A 167 -1.05 -2.39 17.67
C LEU A 167 -2.40 -1.79 17.32
N ALA A 168 -2.99 -0.95 18.18
CA ALA A 168 -4.22 -0.24 17.84
C ALA A 168 -4.03 0.66 16.61
N CYS A 169 -2.94 1.45 16.57
CA CYS A 169 -2.58 2.27 15.40
C CYS A 169 -2.34 1.39 14.17
N LEU A 170 -1.62 0.26 14.31
CA LEU A 170 -1.40 -0.69 13.22
C LEU A 170 -2.72 -1.12 12.58
N PHE A 171 -3.65 -1.64 13.37
CA PHE A 171 -4.93 -2.14 12.88
C PHE A 171 -5.84 -1.03 12.37
N ALA A 172 -5.75 0.16 12.94
CA ALA A 172 -6.40 1.35 12.39
C ALA A 172 -5.88 1.65 10.97
N MET A 173 -4.56 1.73 10.79
CA MET A 173 -3.94 1.99 9.48
C MET A 173 -4.22 0.89 8.44
N THR A 174 -4.41 -0.37 8.86
CA THR A 174 -4.76 -1.49 7.95
C THR A 174 -6.27 -1.64 7.72
N GLY A 175 -7.10 -0.80 8.35
CA GLY A 175 -8.57 -0.83 8.20
C GLY A 175 -9.28 -1.90 9.04
N GLU A 176 -8.57 -2.61 9.90
CA GLU A 176 -9.09 -3.63 10.82
C GLU A 176 -9.64 -3.00 12.11
N GLN A 177 -10.65 -2.13 11.97
CA GLN A 177 -11.15 -1.23 13.03
C GLN A 177 -11.50 -1.94 14.34
N GLU A 178 -12.22 -3.07 14.27
CA GLU A 178 -12.61 -3.84 15.46
C GLU A 178 -11.40 -4.32 16.26
N GLN A 179 -10.35 -4.80 15.58
CA GLN A 179 -9.14 -5.26 16.24
C GLN A 179 -8.35 -4.08 16.82
N GLY A 180 -8.28 -2.96 16.09
CA GLY A 180 -7.69 -1.72 16.58
C GLY A 180 -8.37 -1.22 17.85
N PHE A 181 -9.71 -1.17 17.84
CA PHE A 181 -10.51 -0.76 18.99
C PHE A 181 -10.31 -1.67 20.22
N ARG A 182 -10.22 -2.99 20.02
CA ARG A 182 -9.92 -3.93 21.11
C ARG A 182 -8.56 -3.66 21.75
N TYR A 183 -7.52 -3.42 20.95
CA TYR A 183 -6.18 -3.09 21.46
C TYR A 183 -6.14 -1.72 22.13
N LEU A 184 -6.82 -0.72 21.59
CA LEU A 184 -6.92 0.60 22.19
C LEU A 184 -7.62 0.55 23.55
N ARG A 185 -8.76 -0.15 23.64
CA ARG A 185 -9.47 -0.37 24.90
C ARG A 185 -8.57 -1.06 25.93
N LYS A 186 -7.77 -2.04 25.50
CA LYS A 186 -6.80 -2.70 26.37
C LYS A 186 -5.73 -1.72 26.87
N ALA A 187 -5.14 -0.91 25.99
CA ALA A 187 -4.14 0.09 26.36
C ALA A 187 -4.72 1.11 27.38
N ILE A 188 -5.91 1.66 27.10
CA ILE A 188 -6.61 2.60 28.01
C ILE A 188 -6.95 1.96 29.36
N SER A 189 -7.31 0.67 29.39
CA SER A 189 -7.57 -0.04 30.65
C SER A 189 -6.31 -0.23 31.51
N MET A 190 -5.13 -0.20 30.89
CA MET A 190 -3.84 -0.35 31.58
C MET A 190 -3.28 1.00 32.01
N ASP A 191 -3.44 2.03 31.16
CA ASP A 191 -3.08 3.41 31.45
C ASP A 191 -4.15 4.36 30.89
N PRO A 192 -4.97 4.98 31.75
CA PRO A 192 -5.98 5.93 31.33
C PRO A 192 -5.43 7.16 30.57
N GLN A 193 -4.15 7.52 30.72
CA GLN A 193 -3.55 8.65 29.98
C GLN A 193 -3.49 8.40 28.48
N VAL A 194 -3.59 7.13 28.04
CA VAL A 194 -3.68 6.77 26.62
C VAL A 194 -4.89 7.45 25.94
N LYS A 195 -5.95 7.79 26.68
CA LYS A 195 -7.09 8.55 26.14
C LYS A 195 -6.64 9.86 25.49
N ASP A 196 -5.74 10.59 26.15
CA ASP A 196 -5.25 11.89 25.68
C ASP A 196 -4.41 11.77 24.40
N TRP A 197 -3.75 10.63 24.20
CA TRP A 197 -3.01 10.35 22.97
C TRP A 197 -3.98 9.97 21.87
N ALA A 198 -4.90 9.05 22.17
CA ALA A 198 -5.85 8.52 21.21
C ALA A 198 -6.80 9.59 20.63
N ASP A 199 -7.17 10.59 21.43
CA ASP A 199 -8.01 11.71 21.01
C ASP A 199 -7.31 12.68 20.03
N ARG A 200 -5.97 12.68 20.00
CA ARG A 200 -5.17 13.59 19.14
C ARG A 200 -4.45 12.89 18.01
N ASP A 201 -4.28 11.57 18.09
CA ASP A 201 -3.57 10.79 17.09
C ASP A 201 -4.39 10.61 15.81
N SER A 202 -3.84 11.05 14.68
CA SER A 202 -4.46 10.94 13.36
C SER A 202 -4.54 9.49 12.87
N ASP A 203 -3.64 8.61 13.32
CA ASP A 203 -3.62 7.20 12.89
C ASP A 203 -4.89 6.46 13.34
N LEU A 204 -5.60 6.99 14.36
CA LEU A 204 -6.82 6.42 14.91
C LEU A 204 -8.10 7.08 14.40
N GLU A 205 -8.02 7.97 13.41
CA GLU A 205 -9.18 8.71 12.88
C GLU A 205 -10.32 7.78 12.46
N ASN A 206 -9.99 6.65 11.82
CA ASN A 206 -11.00 5.69 11.41
C ASN A 206 -11.68 4.99 12.59
N LEU A 207 -11.02 4.84 13.75
CA LEU A 207 -11.63 4.30 14.96
C LEU A 207 -12.60 5.30 15.60
N ARG A 208 -12.37 6.62 15.44
CA ARG A 208 -13.24 7.67 16.00
C ARG A 208 -14.65 7.65 15.44
N SER A 209 -14.81 7.12 14.22
CA SER A 209 -16.11 6.92 13.59
C SER A 209 -16.98 5.88 14.31
N MET A 210 -16.39 5.01 15.14
CA MET A 210 -17.12 4.00 15.89
C MET A 210 -17.88 4.66 17.06
N PRO A 211 -19.19 4.43 17.23
CA PRO A 211 -19.94 4.97 18.37
C PRO A 211 -19.31 4.63 19.72
N ALA A 212 -18.77 3.41 19.85
CA ALA A 212 -18.09 2.93 21.05
C ALA A 212 -16.78 3.67 21.37
N PHE A 213 -16.15 4.33 20.39
CA PHE A 213 -14.94 5.13 20.61
C PHE A 213 -15.24 6.37 21.45
N GLY A 214 -16.33 7.07 21.16
CA GLY A 214 -16.73 8.24 21.94
C GLY A 214 -17.03 7.91 23.41
N GLU A 215 -17.53 6.71 23.70
CA GLU A 215 -17.73 6.24 25.08
C GLU A 215 -16.40 5.88 25.77
N LEU A 216 -15.43 5.39 25.00
CA LEU A 216 -14.13 4.97 25.52
C LEU A 216 -13.24 6.17 25.93
N ILE A 217 -13.33 7.28 25.21
CA ILE A 217 -12.50 8.47 25.43
C ILE A 217 -13.08 9.43 26.51
N LYS A 218 -14.40 9.43 26.72
CA LYS A 218 -15.04 10.19 27.83
C LYS A 218 -14.48 9.79 29.20
#